data_AF-A0A0R1SJ15-F1
#
_entry.id   AF-A0A0R1SJ15-F1
#
_cell.length_a   1.000
_cell.length_b   1.000
_cell.length_c   1.000
_cell.angle_alpha   90.00
_cell.angle_beta   90.00
_cell.angle_gamma   90.00
#
_symmetry.space_group_name_H-M   'P 1'
#
loop_
_entity.id
_entity.type
_entity.pdbx_description
1 polymer ?
#
loop_
_entity_poly.entity_id
_entity_poly.type
_entity_poly.pdbx_seq_one_letter_code
_entity_poly.pdbx_strand_id
1 'polypeptide(L)'
;MRGHFKLAVLTALLFASAGVFGVASSANADGVIEAPGSAGSIKQVNAGNVLKDYNEEALNTVNNSSPQGNTSKKYTKYTLDESGYNYANSYNTIDGSSQTNTFKTKWFLPDGFNVSNYQHGNFQSVSLDGNGNLYFVESNGTNTNQGAIVKFDMAKLQQLGVNDDVLAIWKAFDYFNPYTTEGTQHNQEYEDAYNQMQGSFDQIKTLTNTLNQNKSWQNNQLNYQKTAQKWYFHWKTKKANNQKTVKSNTASYVKKQNAKKVVKQATAKMARWMKSYQMHKKKVANYNTKITGIQNQINTYQSQVDAVKAQNPDMFKYVDIAQTATLSPQVDIGHGQTLSFNPQNQHLYLAEDNTLTDLASRDDNNTVLEMDPNTLKPIREYNFKMYHGDSANLQLHTLAFDKNGNAYWGRKLGKGYMFFYGRLDENGVSFQASSSMVGQRGGTTNQGVAVNPQNNRLYFISDDILTSIPTSQIQDGSFKASDIHYQAFNSGREFESLAFDQDGYGYLLALWPPELMQSTAPLN
;
A
#
# COMPACT_ATOMS: atom_id res chain seq x y z
N MET A 1 -22.84 34.17 -6.65
CA MET A 1 -21.86 33.45 -5.83
C MET A 1 -22.33 32.02 -5.64
N ARG A 2 -21.44 31.06 -5.97
CA ARG A 2 -21.30 29.64 -5.54
C ARG A 2 -22.48 29.06 -4.74
N GLY A 3 -23.14 27.98 -5.11
CA GLY A 3 -22.61 26.72 -5.63
C GLY A 3 -22.89 25.62 -4.60
N HIS A 4 -23.27 24.42 -5.08
CA HIS A 4 -23.29 23.14 -4.36
C HIS A 4 -24.47 22.85 -3.41
N PHE A 5 -25.33 21.92 -3.83
CA PHE A 5 -25.53 20.68 -3.08
C PHE A 5 -25.85 19.58 -4.10
N LYS A 6 -24.79 18.85 -4.47
CA LYS A 6 -24.89 17.56 -5.16
C LYS A 6 -25.49 16.59 -4.15
N LEU A 7 -26.70 16.10 -4.39
CA LEU A 7 -27.17 14.87 -3.75
C LEU A 7 -26.76 13.70 -4.66
N ALA A 8 -25.46 13.41 -4.66
CA ALA A 8 -24.95 12.15 -5.17
C ALA A 8 -24.92 11.19 -3.99
N VAL A 9 -26.00 10.44 -3.80
CA VAL A 9 -25.93 9.22 -3.00
C VAL A 9 -25.19 8.21 -3.88
N LEU A 10 -23.87 8.24 -3.78
CA LEU A 10 -23.00 7.13 -4.19
C LEU A 10 -23.31 6.00 -3.21
N THR A 11 -24.22 5.11 -3.60
CA THR A 11 -24.21 3.76 -3.07
C THR A 11 -22.99 3.12 -3.70
N ALA A 12 -21.84 3.22 -3.01
CA ALA A 12 -20.72 2.35 -3.29
C ALA A 12 -21.22 0.94 -2.98
N LEU A 13 -21.64 0.20 -4.00
CA LEU A 13 -21.64 -1.25 -3.93
C LEU A 13 -20.15 -1.60 -3.81
N LEU A 14 -19.72 -1.82 -2.57
CA LEU A 14 -18.43 -2.40 -2.23
C LEU A 14 -18.39 -3.77 -2.87
N PHE A 15 -17.89 -3.84 -4.11
CA PHE A 15 -17.30 -5.05 -4.66
C PHE A 15 -16.00 -5.28 -3.90
N ALA A 16 -16.09 -5.70 -2.64
CA ALA A 16 -14.92 -6.02 -1.82
C ALA A 16 -14.23 -7.33 -2.25
N SER A 17 -14.80 -8.06 -3.21
CA SER A 17 -14.28 -9.33 -3.72
C SER A 17 -14.36 -9.47 -5.25
N ALA A 18 -14.46 -8.36 -6.00
CA ALA A 18 -14.31 -8.40 -7.46
C ALA A 18 -13.07 -7.59 -7.82
N GLY A 19 -11.93 -8.02 -7.27
CA GLY A 19 -10.64 -7.66 -7.79
C GLY A 19 -10.57 -8.11 -9.24
N VAL A 20 -10.53 -7.14 -10.14
CA VAL A 20 -10.08 -7.26 -11.53
C VAL A 20 -11.03 -8.00 -12.50
N PHE A 21 -11.90 -7.21 -13.14
CA PHE A 21 -12.36 -7.55 -14.49
C PHE A 21 -11.16 -7.49 -15.46
N GLY A 22 -10.80 -8.65 -16.04
CA GLY A 22 -9.84 -8.82 -17.14
C GLY A 22 -8.49 -9.33 -16.63
N VAL A 23 -8.17 -10.62 -16.80
CA VAL A 23 -7.54 -11.11 -18.03
C VAL A 23 -8.14 -12.46 -18.46
N ALA A 24 -8.34 -12.64 -19.76
CA ALA A 24 -8.63 -13.93 -20.38
C ALA A 24 -7.39 -14.35 -21.17
N SER A 25 -6.76 -15.49 -20.80
CA SER A 25 -5.84 -16.37 -21.58
C SER A 25 -4.79 -16.93 -20.62
N SER A 26 -4.39 -18.21 -20.56
CA SER A 26 -4.57 -19.36 -21.45
C SER A 26 -3.98 -20.61 -20.79
N ALA A 27 -4.68 -21.75 -20.87
CA ALA A 27 -4.14 -23.11 -20.88
C ALA A 27 -3.00 -23.47 -19.89
N ASN A 28 -3.12 -23.03 -18.63
CA ASN A 28 -2.81 -23.74 -17.38
C ASN A 28 -3.69 -23.06 -16.33
N ALA A 29 -4.11 -23.73 -15.25
CA ALA A 29 -4.91 -23.09 -14.22
C ALA A 29 -4.07 -22.02 -13.51
N ASP A 30 -4.17 -20.76 -13.94
CA ASP A 30 -3.60 -19.63 -13.23
C ASP A 30 -4.36 -19.53 -11.90
N GLY A 31 -3.66 -19.74 -10.77
CA GLY A 31 -4.28 -19.77 -9.44
C GLY A 31 -4.85 -18.41 -9.01
N VAL A 32 -5.39 -18.32 -7.79
CA VAL A 32 -5.95 -17.08 -7.19
C VAL A 32 -4.98 -15.88 -7.27
N ILE A 33 -3.68 -16.16 -7.40
CA ILE A 33 -2.62 -15.21 -7.62
C ILE A 33 -1.90 -15.59 -8.91
N GLU A 34 -1.89 -14.69 -9.89
CA GLU A 34 -1.14 -14.89 -11.14
C GLU A 34 0.37 -14.80 -10.87
N ALA A 35 1.13 -15.76 -11.39
CA ALA A 35 2.58 -15.72 -11.30
C ALA A 35 3.11 -14.49 -12.06
N PRO A 36 4.10 -13.77 -11.50
CA PRO A 36 4.59 -12.56 -12.12
C PRO A 36 5.35 -12.86 -13.42
N GLY A 37 5.12 -12.05 -14.45
CA GLY A 37 5.92 -12.07 -15.68
C GLY A 37 7.35 -11.54 -15.47
N SER A 38 8.15 -11.49 -16.54
CA SER A 38 9.50 -10.89 -16.49
C SER A 38 9.46 -9.38 -16.67
N ALA A 39 10.36 -8.65 -16.00
CA ALA A 39 10.51 -7.20 -16.14
C ALA A 39 10.93 -6.73 -17.54
N GLY A 40 11.52 -7.61 -18.35
CA GLY A 40 12.08 -7.23 -19.65
C GLY A 40 13.34 -6.37 -19.52
N SER A 41 13.59 -5.48 -20.48
CA SER A 41 14.77 -4.62 -20.48
C SER A 41 14.56 -3.39 -19.59
N ILE A 42 15.46 -3.18 -18.64
CA ILE A 42 15.45 -2.06 -17.70
C ILE A 42 16.50 -1.02 -18.14
N LYS A 43 16.13 0.26 -18.05
CA LYS A 43 17.01 1.38 -18.45
C LYS A 43 18.22 1.45 -17.51
N GLN A 44 19.42 1.47 -18.08
CA GLN A 44 20.67 1.56 -17.32
C GLN A 44 21.14 3.01 -17.14
N VAL A 45 21.61 3.37 -15.94
CA VAL A 45 22.26 4.65 -15.59
C VAL A 45 23.63 4.35 -14.99
N ASN A 46 24.70 4.84 -15.62
CA ASN A 46 26.07 4.59 -15.17
C ASN A 46 26.68 5.87 -14.54
N ALA A 47 27.17 5.79 -13.30
CA ALA A 47 27.66 6.97 -12.56
C ALA A 47 29.17 6.94 -12.20
N GLY A 48 29.92 5.92 -12.61
CA GLY A 48 31.36 5.82 -12.30
C GLY A 48 31.61 5.71 -10.79
N ASN A 49 32.74 6.24 -10.28
CA ASN A 49 32.97 6.28 -8.84
C ASN A 49 32.15 7.40 -8.19
N VAL A 50 31.30 7.02 -7.24
CA VAL A 50 30.38 7.93 -6.56
C VAL A 50 30.76 8.19 -5.11
N LEU A 51 31.72 7.44 -4.57
CA LEU A 51 32.20 7.60 -3.21
C LEU A 51 33.36 8.58 -3.16
N LYS A 52 33.22 9.63 -2.35
CA LYS A 52 34.29 10.57 -2.03
C LYS A 52 35.36 9.88 -1.17
N ASP A 53 36.63 10.12 -1.51
CA ASP A 53 37.77 9.60 -0.75
C ASP A 53 37.68 9.93 0.74
N TYR A 54 38.01 8.94 1.57
CA TYR A 54 38.03 9.03 3.02
C TYR A 54 39.11 8.10 3.60
N ASN A 55 39.53 8.35 4.83
CA ASN A 55 40.45 7.47 5.56
C ASN A 55 39.73 6.88 6.78
N GLU A 56 39.60 5.55 6.81
CA GLU A 56 38.96 4.82 7.92
C GLU A 56 39.69 5.01 9.25
N GLU A 57 41.01 5.18 9.23
CA GLU A 57 41.79 5.41 10.45
C GLU A 57 41.60 6.82 11.02
N ALA A 58 41.07 7.75 10.22
CA ALA A 58 40.85 9.13 10.62
C ALA A 58 39.45 9.40 11.20
N LEU A 59 38.59 8.38 11.26
CA LEU A 59 37.24 8.53 11.80
C LEU A 59 37.28 8.72 13.31
N ASN A 60 36.47 9.64 13.80
CA ASN A 60 36.21 9.79 15.22
C ASN A 60 35.35 8.61 15.72
N THR A 61 35.95 7.74 16.52
CA THR A 61 35.23 6.63 17.15
C THR A 61 34.48 7.12 18.39
N VAL A 62 33.16 7.14 18.32
CA VAL A 62 32.31 7.51 19.46
C VAL A 62 32.07 6.29 20.33
N ASN A 63 32.79 6.23 21.46
CA ASN A 63 32.65 5.16 22.44
C ASN A 63 31.25 5.18 23.07
N ASN A 64 30.61 4.02 23.10
CA ASN A 64 29.26 3.83 23.62
C ASN A 64 29.15 2.52 24.41
N SER A 65 28.10 2.42 25.22
CA SER A 65 27.84 1.30 26.13
C SER A 65 26.79 0.33 25.59
N SER A 66 26.69 0.16 24.27
CA SER A 66 25.69 -0.76 23.69
C SER A 66 25.85 -2.16 24.30
N PRO A 67 24.78 -2.75 24.84
CA PRO A 67 24.80 -4.10 25.35
C PRO A 67 25.06 -5.08 24.20
N GLN A 68 25.48 -6.29 24.56
CA GLN A 68 25.57 -7.37 23.60
C GLN A 68 24.17 -7.94 23.36
N GLY A 69 23.71 -7.88 22.11
CA GLY A 69 22.47 -8.55 21.70
C GLY A 69 22.66 -10.07 21.65
N ASN A 70 21.58 -10.81 21.41
CA ASN A 70 21.73 -12.24 21.14
C ASN A 70 22.44 -12.44 19.80
N THR A 71 23.65 -13.00 19.83
CA THR A 71 24.44 -13.32 18.63
C THR A 71 24.40 -14.81 18.28
N SER A 72 23.51 -15.58 18.92
CA SER A 72 23.34 -17.01 18.66
C SER A 72 22.72 -17.22 17.29
N LYS A 73 23.45 -17.89 16.39
CA LYS A 73 22.92 -18.35 15.08
C LYS A 73 21.94 -19.52 15.19
N LYS A 74 21.61 -19.96 16.41
CA LYS A 74 20.56 -20.95 16.67
C LYS A 74 19.25 -20.22 16.89
N TYR A 75 18.61 -19.80 15.81
CA TYR A 75 17.31 -19.18 15.88
C TYR A 75 16.25 -20.22 16.26
N THR A 76 15.25 -19.79 17.03
CA THR A 76 14.15 -20.66 17.44
C THR A 76 13.28 -20.96 16.22
N LYS A 77 13.54 -22.08 15.55
CA LYS A 77 12.69 -22.60 14.47
C LYS A 77 11.51 -23.34 15.09
N TYR A 78 10.29 -22.97 14.71
CA TYR A 78 9.09 -23.70 15.06
C TYR A 78 8.08 -23.69 13.91
N THR A 79 7.21 -24.68 13.89
CA THR A 79 6.16 -24.85 12.87
C THR A 79 4.89 -24.14 13.34
N LEU A 80 4.21 -23.46 12.43
CA LEU A 80 2.88 -22.92 12.67
C LEU A 80 1.85 -24.05 12.56
N ASP A 81 0.97 -24.16 13.56
CA ASP A 81 -0.10 -25.16 13.55
C ASP A 81 -1.35 -24.58 12.89
N GLU A 82 -1.71 -25.06 11.70
CA GLU A 82 -2.91 -24.62 10.97
C GLU A 82 -4.21 -24.82 11.77
N SER A 83 -4.25 -25.91 12.55
CA SER A 83 -5.41 -26.37 13.32
C SER A 83 -5.40 -25.91 14.78
N GLY A 84 -4.27 -25.36 15.23
CA GLY A 84 -4.01 -24.98 16.62
C GLY A 84 -4.02 -23.48 16.87
N TYR A 85 -3.90 -23.10 18.14
CA TYR A 85 -3.76 -21.71 18.57
C TYR A 85 -2.29 -21.28 18.48
N ASN A 86 -1.95 -20.44 17.51
CA ASN A 86 -0.67 -19.73 17.47
C ASN A 86 -0.85 -18.37 18.13
N TYR A 87 -0.10 -18.11 19.21
CA TYR A 87 -0.16 -16.83 19.92
C TYR A 87 0.77 -15.82 19.25
N ALA A 88 0.35 -14.54 19.29
CA ALA A 88 1.26 -13.45 19.00
C ALA A 88 2.45 -13.49 19.98
N ASN A 89 3.66 -13.50 19.43
CA ASN A 89 4.88 -13.27 20.18
C ASN A 89 4.96 -11.82 20.65
N SER A 90 5.73 -11.63 21.72
CA SER A 90 6.00 -10.32 22.30
C SER A 90 7.42 -10.28 22.83
N TYR A 91 8.25 -9.38 22.32
CA TYR A 91 9.64 -9.25 22.71
C TYR A 91 9.88 -7.86 23.29
N ASN A 92 10.23 -7.83 24.58
CA ASN A 92 10.58 -6.60 25.30
C ASN A 92 12.07 -6.33 25.17
N THR A 93 12.43 -5.05 25.16
CA THR A 93 13.83 -4.65 25.35
C THR A 93 14.39 -5.15 26.67
N ILE A 94 15.66 -5.55 26.69
CA ILE A 94 16.36 -6.03 27.89
C ILE A 94 16.96 -4.87 28.71
N ASP A 95 17.28 -5.18 29.97
CA ASP A 95 18.04 -4.29 30.85
C ASP A 95 19.35 -3.83 30.20
N GLY A 96 19.68 -2.56 30.44
CA GLY A 96 20.85 -1.92 29.84
C GLY A 96 20.53 -1.19 28.54
N SER A 97 19.41 -1.47 27.87
CA SER A 97 18.94 -0.67 26.72
C SER A 97 18.76 0.80 27.11
N SER A 98 19.16 1.72 26.23
CA SER A 98 18.96 3.17 26.47
C SER A 98 17.52 3.63 26.19
N GLN A 99 16.78 2.85 25.39
CA GLN A 99 15.37 3.09 25.07
C GLN A 99 14.59 1.80 25.31
N THR A 100 13.32 1.93 25.67
CA THR A 100 12.44 0.78 25.96
C THR A 100 11.30 0.69 24.98
N ASN A 101 11.05 -0.51 24.46
CA ASN A 101 9.87 -0.81 23.66
C ASN A 101 9.55 -2.31 23.70
N THR A 102 8.42 -2.66 23.12
CA THR A 102 7.99 -4.04 22.90
C THR A 102 7.62 -4.19 21.44
N PHE A 103 8.15 -5.21 20.77
CA PHE A 103 7.65 -5.67 19.48
C PHE A 103 6.65 -6.80 19.70
N LYS A 104 5.49 -6.71 19.04
CA LYS A 104 4.47 -7.76 19.04
C LYS A 104 4.22 -8.27 17.64
N THR A 105 3.94 -9.56 17.49
CA THR A 105 3.52 -10.11 16.20
C THR A 105 2.35 -9.32 15.65
N LYS A 106 2.54 -8.77 14.45
CA LYS A 106 1.46 -8.24 13.64
C LYS A 106 0.87 -9.38 12.84
N TRP A 107 1.70 -10.03 12.02
CA TRP A 107 1.31 -11.15 11.16
C TRP A 107 2.43 -12.19 11.06
N PHE A 108 2.05 -13.46 11.03
CA PHE A 108 2.89 -14.51 10.46
C PHE A 108 2.73 -14.49 8.93
N LEU A 109 3.86 -14.66 8.23
CA LEU A 109 3.92 -14.65 6.77
C LEU A 109 3.99 -16.09 6.25
N PRO A 110 3.51 -16.37 5.02
CA PRO A 110 3.60 -17.69 4.40
C PRO A 110 5.04 -18.08 4.04
N ASP A 111 5.27 -19.34 3.65
CA ASP A 111 6.55 -19.76 3.09
C ASP A 111 6.85 -19.10 1.72
N GLY A 112 5.83 -18.54 1.07
CA GLY A 112 5.97 -17.64 -0.06
C GLY A 112 4.62 -17.04 -0.43
N PHE A 113 4.64 -16.02 -1.28
CA PHE A 113 3.41 -15.43 -1.80
C PHE A 113 3.03 -16.05 -3.16
N ASN A 114 3.39 -17.32 -3.37
CA ASN A 114 3.09 -18.12 -4.55
C ASN A 114 3.72 -17.57 -5.85
N VAL A 115 4.89 -16.92 -5.74
CA VAL A 115 5.65 -16.39 -6.89
C VAL A 115 6.39 -17.51 -7.65
N SER A 116 6.94 -18.49 -6.94
CA SER A 116 7.63 -19.64 -7.53
C SER A 116 7.63 -20.87 -6.61
N ASN A 117 7.88 -22.05 -7.18
CA ASN A 117 8.00 -23.31 -6.42
C ASN A 117 9.28 -23.42 -5.57
N TYR A 118 10.11 -22.38 -5.56
CA TYR A 118 11.33 -22.28 -4.76
C TYR A 118 11.16 -21.40 -3.50
N GLN A 119 9.91 -21.03 -3.19
CA GLN A 119 9.56 -20.33 -1.97
C GLN A 119 9.98 -21.11 -0.71
N HIS A 120 10.50 -20.41 0.30
CA HIS A 120 11.13 -21.03 1.48
C HIS A 120 11.07 -20.16 2.76
N GLY A 121 10.20 -19.16 2.79
CA GLY A 121 9.85 -18.35 3.97
C GLY A 121 10.96 -17.40 4.40
N ASN A 122 11.87 -17.06 3.50
CA ASN A 122 13.07 -16.27 3.77
C ASN A 122 12.94 -14.86 3.21
N PHE A 123 12.05 -14.06 3.79
CA PHE A 123 11.93 -12.65 3.43
C PHE A 123 13.07 -11.87 4.08
N GLN A 124 13.89 -11.24 3.25
CA GLN A 124 15.10 -10.54 3.70
C GLN A 124 14.87 -9.03 3.88
N SER A 125 13.74 -8.49 3.40
CA SER A 125 13.47 -7.06 3.52
C SER A 125 11.98 -6.73 3.59
N VAL A 126 11.69 -5.66 4.35
CA VAL A 126 10.37 -5.01 4.42
C VAL A 126 10.53 -3.50 4.23
N SER A 127 9.59 -2.87 3.53
CA SER A 127 9.53 -1.41 3.36
C SER A 127 8.10 -0.90 3.47
N LEU A 128 7.93 0.36 3.84
CA LEU A 128 6.64 1.06 3.87
C LEU A 128 6.69 2.34 3.05
N ASP A 129 5.61 2.64 2.32
CA ASP A 129 5.43 3.94 1.69
C ASP A 129 4.65 4.94 2.57
N GLY A 130 4.56 6.19 2.12
CA GLY A 130 3.81 7.24 2.82
C GLY A 130 2.29 7.05 2.85
N ASN A 131 1.74 6.09 2.10
CA ASN A 131 0.32 5.78 2.06
C ASN A 131 -0.05 4.57 2.94
N GLY A 132 0.92 3.96 3.63
CA GLY A 132 0.70 2.76 4.43
C GLY A 132 0.65 1.48 3.61
N ASN A 133 1.22 1.47 2.40
CA ASN A 133 1.48 0.23 1.69
C ASN A 133 2.74 -0.44 2.24
N LEU A 134 2.67 -1.75 2.39
CA LEU A 134 3.75 -2.60 2.87
C LEU A 134 4.35 -3.38 1.69
N TYR A 135 5.67 -3.52 1.67
CA TYR A 135 6.39 -4.21 0.61
C TYR A 135 7.32 -5.27 1.21
N PHE A 136 7.32 -6.46 0.62
CA PHE A 136 8.28 -7.52 0.93
C PHE A 136 9.10 -7.87 -0.30
N VAL A 137 10.36 -8.25 -0.09
CA VAL A 137 11.16 -8.92 -1.12
C VAL A 137 10.98 -10.43 -0.97
N GLU A 138 10.43 -11.08 -1.98
CA GLU A 138 10.30 -12.53 -2.06
C GLU A 138 11.37 -13.10 -3.01
N SER A 139 12.20 -14.00 -2.50
CA SER A 139 13.24 -14.68 -3.26
C SER A 139 12.75 -16.00 -3.86
N ASN A 140 13.14 -16.26 -5.11
CA ASN A 140 12.94 -17.54 -5.81
C ASN A 140 13.94 -18.62 -5.37
N GLY A 141 14.35 -18.64 -4.11
CA GLY A 141 15.26 -19.65 -3.58
C GLY A 141 16.73 -19.22 -3.55
N THR A 142 17.51 -19.96 -2.78
CA THR A 142 18.95 -19.74 -2.57
C THR A 142 19.73 -19.74 -3.89
N ASN A 143 20.65 -18.78 -4.05
CA ASN A 143 21.55 -18.61 -5.19
C ASN A 143 20.88 -18.32 -6.55
N THR A 144 19.61 -17.92 -6.56
CA THR A 144 18.95 -17.49 -7.81
C THR A 144 19.15 -16.00 -8.07
N ASN A 145 19.22 -15.20 -7.00
CA ASN A 145 19.15 -13.74 -7.01
C ASN A 145 17.90 -13.20 -7.72
N GLN A 146 16.94 -14.05 -8.06
CA GLN A 146 15.71 -13.67 -8.74
C GLN A 146 14.57 -13.66 -7.74
N GLY A 147 13.61 -12.77 -7.94
CA GLY A 147 12.48 -12.64 -7.04
C GLY A 147 11.49 -11.60 -7.50
N ALA A 148 10.52 -11.33 -6.64
CA ALA A 148 9.51 -10.31 -6.87
C ALA A 148 9.31 -9.47 -5.60
N ILE A 149 8.78 -8.26 -5.81
CA ILE A 149 8.30 -7.40 -4.73
C ILE A 149 6.82 -7.66 -4.54
N VAL A 150 6.42 -7.94 -3.31
CA VAL A 150 5.03 -8.18 -2.92
C VAL A 150 4.52 -6.97 -2.17
N LYS A 151 3.49 -6.32 -2.71
CA LYS A 151 2.85 -5.14 -2.13
C LYS A 151 1.51 -5.50 -1.50
N PHE A 152 1.27 -4.98 -0.29
CA PHE A 152 -0.03 -5.00 0.38
C PHE A 152 -0.50 -3.59 0.76
N ASP A 153 -1.80 -3.34 0.64
CA ASP A 153 -2.46 -2.18 1.26
C ASP A 153 -2.89 -2.57 2.69
N MET A 154 -2.24 -2.00 3.71
CA MET A 154 -2.55 -2.32 5.10
C MET A 154 -3.97 -1.93 5.53
N ALA A 155 -4.52 -0.85 4.97
CA ALA A 155 -5.88 -0.42 5.29
C ALA A 155 -6.90 -1.40 4.70
N LYS A 156 -6.64 -1.94 3.50
CA LYS A 156 -7.46 -3.00 2.92
C LYS A 156 -7.38 -4.29 3.72
N LEU A 157 -6.19 -4.73 4.13
CA LEU A 157 -6.02 -5.89 5.01
C LEU A 157 -6.76 -5.71 6.34
N GLN A 158 -6.69 -4.52 6.94
CA GLN A 158 -7.44 -4.21 8.17
C GLN A 158 -8.96 -4.31 7.95
N GLN A 159 -9.49 -3.81 6.83
CA GLN A 159 -10.92 -3.91 6.52
C GLN A 159 -11.40 -5.36 6.36
N LEU A 160 -10.51 -6.27 5.96
CA LEU A 160 -10.76 -7.70 5.85
C LEU A 160 -10.61 -8.46 7.19
N GLY A 161 -10.32 -7.76 8.30
CA GLY A 161 -10.18 -8.37 9.63
C GLY A 161 -8.86 -9.10 9.83
N VAL A 162 -7.84 -8.85 9.00
CA VAL A 162 -6.53 -9.53 9.08
C VAL A 162 -5.82 -9.25 10.41
N ASN A 163 -6.08 -8.12 11.05
CA ASN A 163 -5.50 -7.82 12.38
C ASN A 163 -6.15 -8.60 13.53
N ASP A 164 -7.30 -9.24 13.29
CA ASP A 164 -7.99 -10.05 14.31
C ASP A 164 -7.48 -11.51 14.34
N ASP A 165 -6.73 -11.92 13.32
CA ASP A 165 -6.14 -13.25 13.18
C ASP A 165 -4.72 -13.13 12.61
N VAL A 166 -3.71 -13.27 13.48
CA VAL A 166 -2.29 -13.13 13.12
C VAL A 166 -1.81 -14.14 12.06
N LEU A 167 -2.59 -15.20 11.79
CA LEU A 167 -2.29 -16.19 10.75
C LEU A 167 -3.04 -15.93 9.44
N ALA A 168 -3.90 -14.91 9.35
CA ALA A 168 -4.80 -14.74 8.22
C ALA A 168 -4.07 -14.61 6.88
N ILE A 169 -2.90 -13.94 6.84
CA ILE A 169 -2.06 -13.87 5.64
C ILE A 169 -1.44 -15.24 5.35
N TRP A 170 -0.81 -15.87 6.34
CA TRP A 170 -0.22 -17.21 6.19
C TRP A 170 -1.24 -18.23 5.63
N LYS A 171 -2.43 -18.33 6.26
CA LYS A 171 -3.50 -19.24 5.81
C LYS A 171 -3.98 -18.92 4.41
N ALA A 172 -4.13 -17.65 4.06
CA ALA A 172 -4.64 -17.28 2.74
C ALA A 172 -3.73 -17.75 1.60
N PHE A 173 -2.42 -17.64 1.79
CA PHE A 173 -1.44 -18.04 0.78
C PHE A 173 -1.17 -19.55 0.78
N ASP A 174 -1.15 -20.17 1.95
CA ASP A 174 -1.00 -21.62 2.09
C ASP A 174 -2.20 -22.37 1.51
N TYR A 175 -3.43 -21.92 1.79
CA TYR A 175 -4.67 -22.50 1.26
C TYR A 175 -4.70 -22.54 -0.26
N PHE A 176 -4.14 -21.52 -0.94
CA PHE A 176 -4.09 -21.44 -2.39
C PHE A 176 -2.72 -21.76 -3.00
N ASN A 177 -1.80 -22.35 -2.24
CA ASN A 177 -0.45 -22.62 -2.71
C ASN A 177 -0.46 -23.59 -3.92
N PRO A 178 -0.18 -23.11 -5.15
CA PRO A 178 -0.33 -23.89 -6.37
C PRO A 178 0.74 -24.98 -6.51
N TYR A 179 1.73 -25.01 -5.61
CA TYR A 179 2.80 -25.99 -5.59
C TYR A 179 2.52 -27.18 -4.66
N THR A 180 1.31 -27.20 -4.06
CA THR A 180 0.81 -28.30 -3.24
C THR A 180 -0.37 -28.99 -3.92
N THR A 181 -0.66 -30.23 -3.52
CA THR A 181 -1.81 -30.98 -4.08
C THR A 181 -3.11 -30.33 -3.61
N GLU A 182 -3.17 -30.01 -2.32
CA GLU A 182 -4.30 -29.38 -1.64
C GLU A 182 -4.58 -27.99 -2.23
N GLY A 183 -3.57 -27.15 -2.38
CA GLY A 183 -3.73 -25.83 -2.96
C GLY A 183 -4.16 -25.88 -4.43
N THR A 184 -3.68 -26.85 -5.23
CA THR A 184 -4.19 -27.05 -6.59
C THR A 184 -5.68 -27.38 -6.61
N GLN A 185 -6.12 -28.26 -5.70
CA GLN A 185 -7.54 -28.59 -5.55
C GLN A 185 -8.37 -27.37 -5.13
N HIS A 186 -7.91 -26.60 -4.14
CA HIS A 186 -8.59 -25.39 -3.68
C HIS A 186 -8.69 -24.30 -4.77
N ASN A 187 -7.66 -24.14 -5.60
CA ASN A 187 -7.72 -23.25 -6.76
C ASN A 187 -8.81 -23.71 -7.75
N GLN A 188 -8.92 -25.02 -8.02
CA GLN A 188 -9.99 -25.54 -8.88
C GLN A 188 -11.39 -25.36 -8.27
N GLU A 189 -11.53 -25.56 -6.96
CA GLU A 189 -12.80 -25.31 -6.24
C GLU A 189 -13.22 -23.84 -6.32
N TYR A 190 -12.26 -22.92 -6.21
CA TYR A 190 -12.52 -21.49 -6.40
C TYR A 190 -12.95 -21.18 -7.84
N GLU A 191 -12.25 -21.72 -8.84
CA GLU A 191 -12.62 -21.53 -10.25
C GLU A 191 -14.03 -22.06 -10.55
N ASP A 192 -14.39 -23.23 -10.04
CA ASP A 192 -15.73 -23.80 -10.18
C ASP A 192 -16.79 -22.91 -9.52
N ALA A 193 -16.52 -22.41 -8.31
CA ALA A 193 -17.42 -21.49 -7.61
C ALA A 193 -17.54 -20.13 -8.33
N TYR A 194 -16.43 -19.61 -8.87
CA TYR A 194 -16.42 -18.38 -9.65
C TYR A 194 -17.25 -18.51 -10.93
N ASN A 195 -17.09 -19.62 -11.66
CA ASN A 195 -17.88 -19.94 -12.85
C ASN A 195 -19.39 -20.02 -12.55
N GLN A 196 -19.78 -20.55 -11.39
CA GLN A 196 -21.19 -20.54 -10.94
C GLN A 196 -21.72 -19.12 -10.70
N MET A 197 -20.88 -18.19 -10.25
CA MET A 197 -21.26 -16.80 -9.96
C MET A 197 -21.19 -15.87 -11.18
N GLN A 198 -20.45 -16.23 -12.22
CA GLN A 198 -20.16 -15.38 -13.38
C GLN A 198 -21.43 -14.79 -14.02
N GLY A 199 -22.45 -15.62 -14.24
CA GLY A 199 -23.72 -15.16 -14.80
C GLY A 199 -24.42 -14.11 -13.93
N SER A 200 -24.38 -14.28 -12.59
CA SER A 200 -24.92 -13.32 -11.64
C SER A 200 -24.13 -12.01 -11.65
N PHE A 201 -22.79 -12.06 -11.72
CA PHE A 201 -21.95 -10.88 -11.82
C PHE A 201 -22.24 -10.05 -13.09
N ASP A 202 -22.38 -10.70 -14.24
CA ASP A 202 -22.71 -10.02 -15.50
C ASP A 202 -24.07 -9.33 -15.45
N GLN A 203 -25.06 -9.96 -14.82
CA GLN A 203 -26.37 -9.36 -14.61
C GLN A 203 -26.31 -8.18 -13.65
N ILE A 204 -25.61 -8.30 -12.51
CA ILE A 204 -25.43 -7.20 -11.56
C ILE A 204 -24.78 -6.01 -12.25
N LYS A 205 -23.71 -6.23 -13.03
CA LYS A 205 -23.01 -5.17 -13.78
C LYS A 205 -23.95 -4.46 -14.76
N THR A 206 -24.67 -5.23 -15.58
CA THR A 206 -25.61 -4.71 -16.58
C THR A 206 -26.75 -3.92 -15.92
N LEU A 207 -27.33 -4.45 -14.85
CA LEU A 207 -28.39 -3.81 -14.10
C LEU A 207 -27.91 -2.55 -13.37
N THR A 208 -26.69 -2.54 -12.84
CA THR A 208 -26.10 -1.36 -12.18
C THR A 208 -25.93 -0.21 -13.18
N ASN A 209 -25.45 -0.49 -14.40
CA ASN A 209 -25.38 0.51 -15.46
C ASN A 209 -26.77 1.06 -15.80
N THR A 210 -27.75 0.17 -15.93
CA THR A 210 -29.16 0.54 -16.20
C THR A 210 -29.76 1.35 -15.06
N LEU A 211 -29.46 1.01 -13.80
CA LEU A 211 -29.88 1.71 -12.59
C LEU A 211 -29.37 3.16 -12.60
N ASN A 212 -28.06 3.32 -12.86
CA ASN A 212 -27.41 4.63 -12.91
C ASN A 212 -27.99 5.52 -14.03
N GLN A 213 -28.24 4.94 -15.21
CA GLN A 213 -28.90 5.65 -16.30
C GLN A 213 -30.32 6.10 -15.94
N ASN A 214 -31.12 5.23 -15.31
CA ASN A 214 -32.49 5.57 -14.89
C ASN A 214 -32.51 6.63 -13.77
N LYS A 215 -31.57 6.58 -12.81
CA LYS A 215 -31.38 7.63 -11.79
C LYS A 215 -31.08 8.98 -12.45
N SER A 216 -30.22 9.00 -13.47
CA SER A 216 -29.93 10.22 -14.24
C SER A 216 -31.17 10.77 -14.95
N TRP A 217 -31.94 9.93 -15.64
CA TRP A 217 -33.17 10.36 -16.31
C TRP A 217 -34.25 10.85 -15.36
N GLN A 218 -34.42 10.19 -14.22
CA GLN A 218 -35.32 10.62 -13.15
C GLN A 218 -34.94 12.02 -12.67
N ASN A 219 -33.65 12.28 -12.42
CA ASN A 219 -33.16 13.60 -12.00
C ASN A 219 -33.51 14.69 -13.03
N ASN A 220 -33.40 14.39 -14.32
CA ASN A 220 -33.84 15.31 -15.37
C ASN A 220 -35.35 15.58 -15.29
N GLN A 221 -36.18 14.55 -15.10
CA GLN A 221 -37.63 14.74 -14.93
C GLN A 221 -37.97 15.56 -13.68
N LEU A 222 -37.25 15.36 -12.58
CA LEU A 222 -37.41 16.13 -11.35
C LEU A 222 -37.08 17.61 -11.57
N ASN A 223 -36.01 17.90 -12.32
CA ASN A 223 -35.65 19.27 -12.68
C ASN A 223 -36.71 19.94 -13.56
N TYR A 224 -37.26 19.22 -14.53
CA TYR A 224 -38.37 19.72 -15.35
C TYR A 224 -39.64 19.94 -14.53
N GLN A 225 -39.97 19.04 -13.60
CA GLN A 225 -41.09 19.19 -12.68
C GLN A 225 -40.94 20.46 -11.82
N LYS A 226 -39.77 20.66 -11.19
CA LYS A 226 -39.47 21.86 -10.39
C LYS A 226 -39.59 23.13 -11.22
N THR A 227 -39.08 23.11 -12.46
CA THR A 227 -39.17 24.24 -13.39
C THR A 227 -40.62 24.57 -13.74
N ALA A 228 -41.44 23.55 -14.04
CA ALA A 228 -42.85 23.72 -14.34
C ALA A 228 -43.63 24.29 -13.14
N GLN A 229 -43.33 23.81 -11.93
CA GLN A 229 -43.92 24.31 -10.69
C GLN A 229 -43.57 25.79 -10.46
N LYS A 230 -42.29 26.16 -10.61
CA LYS A 230 -41.81 27.55 -10.50
C LYS A 230 -42.59 28.47 -11.44
N TRP A 231 -42.70 28.09 -12.72
CA TRP A 231 -43.42 28.90 -13.70
C TRP A 231 -44.92 28.96 -13.45
N TYR A 232 -45.55 27.86 -13.00
CA TYR A 232 -46.94 27.88 -12.58
C TYR A 232 -47.19 28.95 -11.49
N PHE A 233 -46.36 28.97 -10.44
CA PHE A 233 -46.49 29.95 -9.36
C PHE A 233 -46.20 31.39 -9.81
N HIS A 234 -45.21 31.59 -10.69
CA HIS A 234 -44.96 32.90 -11.30
C HIS A 234 -46.21 33.46 -11.98
N TRP A 235 -46.87 32.66 -12.83
CA TRP A 235 -48.08 33.08 -13.53
C TRP A 235 -49.30 33.20 -12.61
N LYS A 236 -49.38 32.39 -11.54
CA LYS A 236 -50.40 32.52 -10.49
C LYS A 236 -50.32 33.87 -9.79
N THR A 237 -49.12 34.29 -9.38
CA THR A 237 -48.90 35.61 -8.78
C THR A 237 -49.21 36.74 -9.76
N LYS A 238 -48.75 36.63 -11.02
CA LYS A 238 -49.03 37.62 -12.06
C LYS A 238 -50.53 37.79 -12.33
N LYS A 239 -51.28 36.68 -12.33
CA LYS A 239 -52.75 36.68 -12.43
C LYS A 239 -53.39 37.42 -11.25
N ALA A 240 -53.02 37.06 -10.02
CA ALA A 240 -53.58 37.67 -8.80
C ALA A 240 -53.36 39.19 -8.76
N ASN A 241 -52.15 39.65 -9.09
CA ASN A 241 -51.82 41.09 -9.12
C ASN A 241 -52.65 41.85 -10.16
N ASN A 242 -52.81 41.29 -11.36
CA ASN A 242 -53.59 41.95 -12.41
C ASN A 242 -55.10 41.86 -12.16
N GLN A 243 -55.59 40.81 -11.50
CA GLN A 243 -56.99 40.74 -11.06
C GLN A 243 -57.35 41.86 -10.08
N LYS A 244 -56.43 42.24 -9.18
CA LYS A 244 -56.62 43.42 -8.30
C LYS A 244 -56.77 44.70 -9.12
N THR A 245 -55.94 44.89 -10.15
CA THR A 245 -56.02 46.05 -11.07
C THR A 245 -57.33 46.07 -11.86
N VAL A 246 -57.82 44.93 -12.33
CA VAL A 246 -59.10 44.83 -13.05
C VAL A 246 -60.27 45.28 -12.16
N LYS A 247 -60.23 44.95 -10.86
CA LYS A 247 -61.27 45.27 -9.86
C LYS A 247 -61.09 46.64 -9.18
N SER A 248 -60.02 47.38 -9.47
CA SER A 248 -59.74 48.65 -8.79
C SER A 248 -60.67 49.77 -9.25
N ASN A 249 -61.22 50.53 -8.32
CA ASN A 249 -62.03 51.72 -8.64
C ASN A 249 -61.19 52.92 -9.07
N THR A 250 -59.88 52.92 -8.80
CA THR A 250 -58.96 54.02 -9.10
C THR A 250 -58.10 53.81 -10.37
N ALA A 251 -58.15 52.63 -10.99
CA ALA A 251 -57.40 52.33 -12.20
C ALA A 251 -58.11 52.82 -13.48
N SER A 252 -57.36 53.45 -14.40
CA SER A 252 -57.87 53.92 -15.70
C SER A 252 -58.40 52.77 -16.58
N TYR A 253 -59.32 53.10 -17.50
CA TYR A 253 -59.93 52.12 -18.42
C TYR A 253 -58.88 51.33 -19.21
N VAL A 254 -57.89 52.03 -19.80
CA VAL A 254 -56.80 51.39 -20.57
C VAL A 254 -55.99 50.42 -19.71
N LYS A 255 -55.69 50.81 -18.46
CA LYS A 255 -54.96 49.97 -17.51
C LYS A 255 -55.76 48.71 -17.14
N LYS A 256 -57.08 48.84 -16.96
CA LYS A 256 -57.99 47.71 -16.74
C LYS A 256 -58.04 46.75 -17.93
N GLN A 257 -58.10 47.26 -19.17
CA GLN A 257 -58.11 46.41 -20.37
C GLN A 257 -56.80 45.65 -20.57
N ASN A 258 -55.66 46.30 -20.34
CA ASN A 258 -54.35 45.64 -20.37
C ASN A 258 -54.25 44.57 -19.27
N ALA A 259 -54.72 44.86 -18.06
CA ALA A 259 -54.76 43.88 -16.98
C ALA A 259 -55.66 42.67 -17.33
N LYS A 260 -56.82 42.87 -17.98
CA LYS A 260 -57.68 41.77 -18.47
C LYS A 260 -56.93 40.86 -19.47
N LYS A 261 -56.19 41.45 -20.42
CA LYS A 261 -55.35 40.68 -21.38
C LYS A 261 -54.31 39.83 -20.65
N VAL A 262 -53.62 40.41 -19.67
CA VAL A 262 -52.62 39.69 -18.85
C VAL A 262 -53.26 38.57 -18.04
N VAL A 263 -54.45 38.78 -17.46
CA VAL A 263 -55.17 37.74 -16.72
C VAL A 263 -55.55 36.55 -17.62
N LYS A 264 -56.00 36.81 -18.85
CA LYS A 264 -56.29 35.76 -19.84
C LYS A 264 -55.02 34.98 -20.20
N GLN A 265 -53.94 35.69 -20.51
CA GLN A 265 -52.63 35.08 -20.82
C GLN A 265 -52.10 34.25 -19.65
N ALA A 266 -52.14 34.79 -18.43
CA ALA A 266 -51.67 34.12 -17.23
C ALA A 266 -52.46 32.85 -16.95
N THR A 267 -53.79 32.87 -17.15
CA THR A 267 -54.64 31.67 -16.99
C THR A 267 -54.23 30.57 -17.99
N ALA A 268 -54.01 30.91 -19.26
CA ALA A 268 -53.55 29.94 -20.27
C ALA A 268 -52.15 29.39 -19.95
N LYS A 269 -51.21 30.25 -19.52
CA LYS A 269 -49.86 29.83 -19.14
C LYS A 269 -49.86 28.96 -17.88
N MET A 270 -50.67 29.28 -16.87
CA MET A 270 -50.85 28.43 -15.68
C MET A 270 -51.33 27.04 -16.07
N ALA A 271 -52.35 26.93 -16.93
CA ALA A 271 -52.85 25.63 -17.38
C ALA A 271 -51.75 24.80 -18.09
N ARG A 272 -50.97 25.43 -18.97
CA ARG A 272 -49.83 24.78 -19.66
C ARG A 272 -48.77 24.27 -18.67
N TRP A 273 -48.36 25.10 -17.72
CA TRP A 273 -47.34 24.72 -16.74
C TRP A 273 -47.83 23.69 -15.73
N MET A 274 -49.12 23.73 -15.35
CA MET A 274 -49.73 22.70 -14.52
C MET A 274 -49.77 21.34 -15.26
N LYS A 275 -50.13 21.33 -16.54
CA LYS A 275 -50.07 20.12 -17.37
C LYS A 275 -48.66 19.55 -17.47
N SER A 276 -47.65 20.41 -17.70
CA SER A 276 -46.23 20.01 -17.71
C SER A 276 -45.79 19.46 -16.35
N TYR A 277 -46.15 20.12 -15.24
CA TYR A 277 -45.86 19.65 -13.89
C TYR A 277 -46.42 18.24 -13.64
N GLN A 278 -47.71 18.02 -13.93
CA GLN A 278 -48.35 16.71 -13.74
C GLN A 278 -47.73 15.63 -14.63
N MET A 279 -47.37 15.97 -15.87
CA MET A 279 -46.68 15.05 -16.77
C MET A 279 -45.32 14.61 -16.19
N HIS A 280 -44.47 15.55 -15.79
CA HIS A 280 -43.15 15.22 -15.23
C HIS A 280 -43.27 14.52 -13.87
N LYS A 281 -44.23 14.90 -13.03
CA LYS A 281 -44.55 14.19 -11.78
C LYS A 281 -44.87 12.72 -12.04
N LYS A 282 -45.71 12.41 -13.04
CA LYS A 282 -46.02 11.03 -13.44
C LYS A 282 -44.77 10.29 -13.96
N LYS A 283 -43.92 10.95 -14.76
CA LYS A 283 -42.66 10.35 -15.23
C LYS A 283 -41.69 10.04 -14.08
N VAL A 284 -41.55 10.93 -13.10
CA VAL A 284 -40.74 10.69 -11.89
C VAL A 284 -41.27 9.46 -11.13
N ALA A 285 -42.59 9.36 -10.92
CA ALA A 285 -43.19 8.20 -10.27
C ALA A 285 -42.89 6.89 -11.05
N ASN A 286 -42.99 6.92 -12.38
CA ASN A 286 -42.63 5.75 -13.20
C ASN A 286 -41.16 5.37 -13.06
N TYR A 287 -40.23 6.34 -13.01
CA TYR A 287 -38.82 6.06 -12.79
C TYR A 287 -38.55 5.52 -11.38
N ASN A 288 -39.27 5.97 -10.34
CA ASN A 288 -39.18 5.38 -9.01
C ASN A 288 -39.46 3.87 -9.07
N THR A 289 -40.58 3.47 -9.70
CA THR A 289 -40.94 2.06 -9.86
C THR A 289 -39.87 1.27 -10.63
N LYS A 290 -39.33 1.83 -11.72
CA LYS A 290 -38.26 1.18 -12.49
C LYS A 290 -36.98 0.99 -11.67
N ILE A 291 -36.55 2.03 -10.97
CA ILE A 291 -35.35 2.01 -10.12
C ILE A 291 -35.50 0.96 -9.02
N THR A 292 -36.65 0.92 -8.34
CA THR A 292 -36.93 -0.11 -7.33
C THR A 292 -36.93 -1.52 -7.93
N GLY A 293 -37.53 -1.71 -9.11
CA GLY A 293 -37.52 -2.99 -9.80
C GLY A 293 -36.10 -3.47 -10.13
N ILE A 294 -35.27 -2.59 -10.70
CA ILE A 294 -33.86 -2.90 -11.02
C ILE A 294 -33.07 -3.20 -9.74
N GLN A 295 -33.27 -2.43 -8.67
CA GLN A 295 -32.59 -2.68 -7.40
C GLN A 295 -32.96 -4.04 -6.81
N ASN A 296 -34.24 -4.44 -6.89
CA ASN A 296 -34.66 -5.76 -6.43
C ASN A 296 -34.00 -6.87 -7.25
N GLN A 297 -33.88 -6.71 -8.57
CA GLN A 297 -33.17 -7.66 -9.42
C GLN A 297 -31.68 -7.77 -9.06
N ILE A 298 -31.02 -6.63 -8.83
CA ILE A 298 -29.62 -6.62 -8.35
C ILE A 298 -29.51 -7.39 -7.04
N ASN A 299 -30.41 -7.14 -6.09
CA ASN A 299 -30.41 -7.84 -4.80
C ASN A 299 -30.63 -9.35 -4.97
N THR A 300 -31.48 -9.79 -5.90
CA THR A 300 -31.68 -11.22 -6.20
C THR A 300 -30.39 -11.88 -6.70
N TYR A 301 -29.71 -11.28 -7.68
CA TYR A 301 -28.44 -11.82 -8.17
C TYR A 301 -27.34 -11.75 -7.11
N GLN A 302 -27.35 -10.71 -6.26
CA GLN A 302 -26.43 -10.62 -5.13
C GLN A 302 -26.66 -11.78 -4.15
N SER A 303 -27.91 -12.11 -3.80
CA SER A 303 -28.19 -13.27 -2.95
C SER A 303 -27.76 -14.60 -3.56
N GLN A 304 -27.74 -14.73 -4.88
CA GLN A 304 -27.21 -15.92 -5.55
C GLN A 304 -25.69 -16.02 -5.40
N VAL A 305 -24.97 -14.90 -5.55
CA VAL A 305 -23.53 -14.81 -5.26
C VAL A 305 -23.27 -15.15 -3.80
N ASP A 306 -24.01 -14.55 -2.88
CA ASP A 306 -23.84 -14.78 -1.44
C ASP A 306 -24.10 -16.24 -1.06
N ALA A 307 -25.06 -16.90 -1.72
CA ALA A 307 -25.36 -18.31 -1.51
C ALA A 307 -24.23 -19.24 -1.98
N VAL A 308 -23.53 -18.92 -3.07
CA VAL A 308 -22.33 -19.65 -3.48
C VAL A 308 -21.20 -19.43 -2.47
N LYS A 309 -20.98 -18.17 -2.05
CA LYS A 309 -19.96 -17.85 -1.05
C LYS A 309 -20.17 -18.55 0.28
N ALA A 310 -21.42 -18.69 0.71
CA ALA A 310 -21.77 -19.36 1.95
C ALA A 310 -21.46 -20.87 1.96
N GLN A 311 -21.20 -21.49 0.81
CA GLN A 311 -20.81 -22.91 0.73
C GLN A 311 -19.39 -23.14 1.27
N ASN A 312 -18.50 -22.16 1.09
CA ASN A 312 -17.14 -22.18 1.63
C ASN A 312 -16.69 -20.76 2.03
N PRO A 313 -17.13 -20.25 3.18
CA PRO A 313 -16.85 -18.88 3.61
C PRO A 313 -15.35 -18.63 3.85
N ASP A 314 -14.61 -19.63 4.32
CA ASP A 314 -13.17 -19.50 4.59
C ASP A 314 -12.37 -19.37 3.29
N MET A 315 -12.69 -20.16 2.26
CA MET A 315 -12.10 -20.02 0.92
C MET A 315 -12.26 -18.58 0.41
N PHE A 316 -13.47 -18.01 0.46
CA PHE A 316 -13.69 -16.64 -0.02
C PHE A 316 -13.03 -15.57 0.85
N LYS A 317 -12.95 -15.78 2.17
CA LYS A 317 -12.14 -14.91 3.04
C LYS A 317 -10.67 -14.92 2.63
N TYR A 318 -10.11 -16.10 2.36
CA TYR A 318 -8.72 -16.25 1.95
C TYR A 318 -8.45 -15.70 0.56
N VAL A 319 -9.39 -15.85 -0.39
CA VAL A 319 -9.30 -15.19 -1.71
C VAL A 319 -9.24 -13.68 -1.56
N ASP A 320 -10.14 -13.10 -0.75
CA ASP A 320 -10.20 -11.65 -0.55
C ASP A 320 -8.88 -11.10 0.02
N ILE A 321 -8.23 -11.86 0.91
CA ILE A 321 -6.90 -11.54 1.47
C ILE A 321 -5.80 -11.71 0.42
N ALA A 322 -5.72 -12.87 -0.24
CA ALA A 322 -4.71 -13.18 -1.25
C ALA A 322 -4.71 -12.17 -2.41
N GLN A 323 -5.89 -11.81 -2.92
CA GLN A 323 -6.08 -10.81 -3.98
C GLN A 323 -5.80 -9.37 -3.55
N THR A 324 -5.42 -9.12 -2.29
CA THR A 324 -4.86 -7.82 -1.91
C THR A 324 -3.39 -7.67 -2.29
N ALA A 325 -2.68 -8.77 -2.49
CA ALA A 325 -1.30 -8.73 -2.94
C ALA A 325 -1.21 -8.24 -4.38
N THR A 326 -0.26 -7.35 -4.62
CA THR A 326 0.17 -6.98 -5.97
C THR A 326 1.64 -7.37 -6.12
N LEU A 327 1.96 -8.10 -7.18
CA LEU A 327 3.31 -8.59 -7.45
C LEU A 327 4.00 -7.72 -8.51
N SER A 328 5.27 -7.41 -8.30
CA SER A 328 6.12 -6.89 -9.37
C SER A 328 6.39 -7.99 -10.40
N PRO A 329 6.82 -7.65 -11.63
CA PRO A 329 7.53 -8.61 -12.46
C PRO A 329 8.75 -9.19 -11.72
N GLN A 330 9.21 -10.36 -12.15
CA GLN A 330 10.46 -10.91 -11.67
C GLN A 330 11.64 -10.02 -12.07
N VAL A 331 12.51 -9.74 -11.10
CA VAL A 331 13.71 -8.92 -11.23
C VAL A 331 14.89 -9.60 -10.53
N ASP A 332 16.11 -9.13 -10.81
CA ASP A 332 17.24 -9.39 -9.93
C ASP A 332 16.98 -8.66 -8.61
N ILE A 333 16.92 -9.42 -7.51
CA ILE A 333 16.73 -8.91 -6.16
C ILE A 333 18.04 -8.98 -5.35
N GLY A 334 19.11 -9.52 -5.92
CA GLY A 334 20.31 -9.92 -5.20
C GLY A 334 20.00 -10.88 -4.04
N HIS A 335 20.68 -10.69 -2.92
CA HIS A 335 20.35 -11.38 -1.68
C HIS A 335 18.99 -10.94 -1.09
N GLY A 336 18.44 -9.81 -1.55
CA GLY A 336 17.12 -9.31 -1.13
C GLY A 336 17.11 -8.54 0.19
N GLN A 337 18.29 -8.22 0.76
CA GLN A 337 18.40 -7.55 2.07
C GLN A 337 17.92 -6.10 2.09
N THR A 338 17.93 -5.42 0.94
CA THR A 338 17.72 -3.97 0.90
C THR A 338 16.61 -3.57 -0.06
N LEU A 339 15.44 -3.25 0.51
CA LEU A 339 14.35 -2.57 -0.19
C LEU A 339 13.99 -1.33 0.60
N SER A 340 13.94 -0.17 -0.05
CA SER A 340 13.73 1.11 0.60
C SER A 340 12.80 2.01 -0.19
N PHE A 341 11.98 2.79 0.50
CA PHE A 341 11.16 3.83 -0.10
C PHE A 341 11.86 5.19 0.05
N ASN A 342 11.95 5.96 -1.04
CA ASN A 342 12.42 7.34 -1.00
C ASN A 342 11.21 8.28 -0.89
N PRO A 343 10.98 8.94 0.26
CA PRO A 343 9.81 9.80 0.45
C PRO A 343 9.79 11.04 -0.44
N GLN A 344 10.95 11.48 -0.95
CA GLN A 344 11.04 12.71 -1.73
C GLN A 344 10.49 12.55 -3.15
N ASN A 345 10.86 11.48 -3.85
CA ASN A 345 10.38 11.20 -5.21
C ASN A 345 9.32 10.09 -5.25
N GLN A 346 8.99 9.49 -4.11
CA GLN A 346 7.98 8.45 -3.95
C GLN A 346 8.26 7.18 -4.77
N HIS A 347 9.53 6.80 -4.90
CA HIS A 347 9.95 5.57 -5.58
C HIS A 347 10.50 4.53 -4.60
N LEU A 348 10.49 3.27 -5.03
CA LEU A 348 11.18 2.17 -4.33
C LEU A 348 12.57 1.98 -4.92
N TYR A 349 13.52 1.59 -4.06
CA TYR A 349 14.90 1.29 -4.41
C TYR A 349 15.30 -0.06 -3.82
N LEU A 350 15.79 -0.95 -4.67
CA LEU A 350 16.26 -2.29 -4.33
C LEU A 350 17.75 -2.39 -4.65
N ALA A 351 18.59 -2.66 -3.65
CA ALA A 351 20.00 -2.94 -3.93
C ALA A 351 20.13 -4.40 -4.39
N GLU A 352 20.66 -4.61 -5.60
CA GLU A 352 20.86 -5.92 -6.20
C GLU A 352 22.16 -6.53 -5.70
N ASP A 353 22.16 -6.81 -4.40
CA ASP A 353 23.34 -7.30 -3.71
C ASP A 353 23.60 -8.78 -4.02
N ASN A 354 24.27 -9.02 -5.15
CA ASN A 354 24.61 -10.35 -5.63
C ASN A 354 25.78 -11.01 -4.86
N THR A 355 26.37 -10.31 -3.88
CA THR A 355 27.56 -10.76 -3.15
C THR A 355 27.43 -10.50 -1.65
N LEU A 356 27.70 -11.48 -0.79
CA LEU A 356 27.67 -11.28 0.68
C LEU A 356 28.88 -10.54 1.25
N THR A 357 29.70 -9.96 0.38
CA THR A 357 31.00 -9.34 0.68
C THR A 357 31.21 -8.13 -0.22
N ASP A 358 32.23 -7.32 0.10
CA ASP A 358 32.71 -6.30 -0.82
C ASP A 358 33.08 -6.92 -2.18
N LEU A 359 33.03 -6.07 -3.22
CA LEU A 359 33.31 -6.45 -4.59
C LEU A 359 34.82 -6.61 -4.80
N ALA A 360 35.21 -7.71 -5.44
CA ALA A 360 36.60 -8.12 -5.58
C ALA A 360 37.41 -7.23 -6.53
N SER A 361 36.75 -6.54 -7.47
CA SER A 361 37.40 -5.70 -8.47
C SER A 361 36.85 -4.26 -8.47
N ARG A 362 37.71 -3.30 -8.83
CA ARG A 362 37.32 -1.91 -9.13
C ARG A 362 36.43 -1.76 -10.36
N ASP A 363 36.32 -2.81 -11.18
CA ASP A 363 35.46 -2.81 -12.35
C ASP A 363 34.05 -3.33 -12.09
N ASP A 364 33.83 -3.98 -10.94
CA ASP A 364 32.51 -4.46 -10.54
C ASP A 364 31.64 -3.27 -10.10
N ASN A 365 30.35 -3.32 -10.45
CA ASN A 365 29.39 -2.28 -10.08
C ASN A 365 28.54 -2.72 -8.90
N ASN A 366 28.18 -1.75 -8.08
CA ASN A 366 26.94 -1.81 -7.33
C ASN A 366 25.79 -1.54 -8.28
N THR A 367 24.72 -2.31 -8.14
CA THR A 367 23.48 -2.11 -8.90
C THR A 367 22.32 -1.82 -7.95
N VAL A 368 21.55 -0.77 -8.27
CA VAL A 368 20.34 -0.41 -7.51
C VAL A 368 19.19 -0.19 -8.49
N LEU A 369 18.14 -0.99 -8.35
CA LEU A 369 16.92 -0.89 -9.12
C LEU A 369 15.97 0.14 -8.50
N GLU A 370 15.46 1.07 -9.32
CA GLU A 370 14.39 2.00 -8.97
C GLU A 370 13.05 1.51 -9.57
N MET A 371 11.98 1.54 -8.78
CA MET A 371 10.65 1.07 -9.18
C MET A 371 9.53 2.06 -8.81
N ASP A 372 8.47 2.08 -9.63
CA ASP A 372 7.25 2.82 -9.33
C ASP A 372 6.36 2.00 -8.38
N PRO A 373 6.04 2.49 -7.16
CA PRO A 373 5.25 1.75 -6.18
C PRO A 373 3.78 1.54 -6.56
N ASN A 374 3.26 2.28 -7.55
CA ASN A 374 1.88 2.13 -8.01
C ASN A 374 1.74 1.02 -9.05
N THR A 375 2.72 0.91 -9.95
CA THR A 375 2.70 -0.08 -11.03
C THR A 375 3.59 -1.30 -10.73
N LEU A 376 4.46 -1.20 -9.71
CA LEU A 376 5.53 -2.14 -9.38
C LEU A 376 6.48 -2.44 -10.54
N LYS A 377 6.54 -1.55 -11.53
CA LYS A 377 7.43 -1.72 -12.68
C LYS A 377 8.78 -1.05 -12.43
N PRO A 378 9.88 -1.69 -12.85
CA PRO A 378 11.18 -1.06 -12.98
C PRO A 378 11.13 0.25 -13.78
N ILE A 379 11.80 1.27 -13.26
CA ILE A 379 12.02 2.56 -13.93
C ILE A 379 13.42 2.55 -14.55
N ARG A 380 14.45 2.27 -13.75
CA ARG A 380 15.86 2.21 -14.17
C ARG A 380 16.74 1.49 -13.14
N GLU A 381 17.92 1.09 -13.57
CA GLU A 381 18.99 0.53 -12.73
C GLU A 381 20.20 1.48 -12.70
N TYR A 382 20.66 1.80 -11.50
CA TYR A 382 21.85 2.60 -11.26
C TYR A 382 23.04 1.68 -11.10
N ASN A 383 24.08 1.89 -11.91
CA ASN A 383 25.34 1.16 -11.89
C ASN A 383 26.46 2.11 -11.50
N PHE A 384 27.14 1.84 -10.39
CA PHE A 384 28.19 2.72 -9.88
C PHE A 384 29.25 1.98 -9.07
N LYS A 385 30.39 2.63 -8.92
CA LYS A 385 31.57 2.16 -8.19
C LYS A 385 31.69 2.93 -6.88
N MET A 386 32.20 2.28 -5.85
CA MET A 386 32.49 2.90 -4.55
C MET A 386 33.89 2.48 -4.13
N TYR A 387 34.90 3.17 -4.66
CA TYR A 387 36.30 2.75 -4.49
C TYR A 387 36.70 2.67 -3.02
N HIS A 388 37.37 1.56 -2.67
CA HIS A 388 37.95 1.34 -1.35
C HIS A 388 39.36 0.78 -1.48
N GLY A 389 40.34 1.56 -0.98
CA GLY A 389 41.74 1.31 -1.22
C GLY A 389 42.08 1.28 -2.72
N ASP A 390 43.12 0.52 -3.07
CA ASP A 390 43.66 0.51 -4.44
C ASP A 390 43.05 -0.56 -5.35
N SER A 391 42.33 -1.56 -4.81
CA SER A 391 41.95 -2.76 -5.56
C SER A 391 40.47 -3.18 -5.46
N ALA A 392 39.65 -2.58 -4.59
CA ALA A 392 38.29 -3.05 -4.33
C ALA A 392 37.22 -1.96 -4.48
N ASN A 393 35.97 -2.41 -4.57
CA ASN A 393 34.77 -1.58 -4.44
C ASN A 393 33.99 -2.01 -3.19
N LEU A 394 33.49 -1.04 -2.42
CA LEU A 394 32.50 -1.33 -1.38
C LEU A 394 31.22 -1.82 -2.03
N GLN A 395 30.58 -2.79 -1.39
CA GLN A 395 29.27 -3.27 -1.77
C GLN A 395 28.18 -2.63 -0.89
N LEU A 396 27.11 -2.19 -1.53
CA LEU A 396 25.96 -1.56 -0.91
C LEU A 396 25.01 -2.63 -0.35
N HIS A 397 25.28 -3.06 0.88
CA HIS A 397 24.48 -4.07 1.58
C HIS A 397 23.24 -3.51 2.29
N THR A 398 23.16 -2.18 2.44
CA THR A 398 22.05 -1.50 3.14
C THR A 398 21.74 -0.19 2.43
N LEU A 399 20.50 0.30 2.53
CA LEU A 399 20.09 1.60 1.99
C LEU A 399 18.82 2.07 2.69
N ALA A 400 18.77 3.34 3.06
CA ALA A 400 17.56 4.03 3.52
C ALA A 400 17.54 5.48 3.05
N PHE A 401 16.36 6.10 3.06
CA PHE A 401 16.19 7.51 2.69
C PHE A 401 15.51 8.28 3.82
N ASP A 402 15.97 9.51 4.06
CA ASP A 402 15.22 10.45 4.88
C ASP A 402 14.11 11.16 4.08
N LYS A 403 13.28 11.95 4.79
CA LYS A 403 12.18 12.72 4.20
C LYS A 403 12.61 13.73 3.13
N ASN A 404 13.88 14.12 3.10
CA ASN A 404 14.45 15.04 2.11
C ASN A 404 15.08 14.29 0.93
N GLY A 405 15.00 12.95 0.92
CA GLY A 405 15.60 12.07 -0.09
C GLY A 405 17.10 11.97 0.01
N ASN A 406 17.70 12.31 1.16
CA ASN A 406 19.10 11.96 1.39
C ASN A 406 19.20 10.45 1.59
N ALA A 407 20.13 9.82 0.89
CA ALA A 407 20.40 8.40 0.99
C ALA A 407 21.40 8.13 2.12
N TYR A 408 21.19 7.05 2.87
CA TYR A 408 22.06 6.58 3.95
C TYR A 408 22.31 5.09 3.82
N TRP A 409 23.51 4.68 4.16
CA TRP A 409 23.86 3.27 4.29
C TRP A 409 24.99 3.12 5.30
N GLY A 410 25.26 1.89 5.71
CA GLY A 410 26.33 1.62 6.65
C GLY A 410 26.87 0.20 6.60
N ARG A 411 27.98 0.03 7.32
CA ARG A 411 28.70 -1.25 7.40
C ARG A 411 29.43 -1.41 8.73
N LYS A 412 29.72 -2.65 9.08
CA LYS A 412 30.58 -2.99 10.21
C LYS A 412 32.03 -2.58 9.95
N LEU A 413 32.69 -2.04 10.98
CA LEU A 413 34.14 -1.80 11.01
C LEU A 413 34.68 -2.26 12.37
N GLY A 414 35.37 -3.40 12.39
CA GLY A 414 35.77 -4.06 13.64
C GLY A 414 34.55 -4.36 14.53
N LYS A 415 34.51 -3.79 15.74
CA LYS A 415 33.36 -3.86 16.66
C LYS A 415 32.34 -2.73 16.46
N GLY A 416 32.71 -1.70 15.71
CA GLY A 416 31.90 -0.52 15.46
C GLY A 416 31.04 -0.59 14.21
N TYR A 417 30.45 0.55 13.87
CA TYR A 417 29.59 0.74 12.70
C TYR A 417 29.86 2.09 12.04
N MET A 418 30.18 2.06 10.74
CA MET A 418 30.45 3.21 9.90
C MET A 418 29.19 3.60 9.10
N PHE A 419 29.01 4.91 8.90
CA PHE A 419 27.92 5.47 8.12
C PHE A 419 28.42 6.17 6.87
N PHE A 420 27.61 6.11 5.84
CA PHE A 420 27.73 6.87 4.62
C PHE A 420 26.42 7.58 4.33
N TYR A 421 26.51 8.73 3.69
CA TYR A 421 25.34 9.51 3.29
C TYR A 421 25.56 10.21 1.96
N GLY A 422 24.47 10.59 1.30
CA GLY A 422 24.52 11.35 0.06
C GLY A 422 23.19 11.35 -0.68
N ARG A 423 23.23 11.10 -1.99
CA ARG A 423 22.09 11.15 -2.90
C ARG A 423 22.08 9.94 -3.82
N LEU A 424 20.90 9.40 -4.07
CA LEU A 424 20.64 8.38 -5.09
C LEU A 424 19.23 8.62 -5.62
N ASP A 425 19.13 9.27 -6.77
CA ASP A 425 17.87 9.58 -7.46
C ASP A 425 18.11 9.89 -8.94
N GLU A 426 17.11 10.40 -9.65
CA GLU A 426 17.23 10.77 -11.06
C GLU A 426 18.22 11.92 -11.35
N ASN A 427 18.63 12.67 -10.34
CA ASN A 427 19.54 13.81 -10.45
C ASN A 427 21.02 13.40 -10.26
N GLY A 428 21.28 12.21 -9.73
CA GLY A 428 22.62 11.63 -9.66
C GLY A 428 22.84 10.70 -8.48
N VAL A 429 24.02 10.09 -8.45
CA VAL A 429 24.48 9.23 -7.36
C VAL A 429 25.76 9.80 -6.78
N SER A 430 25.80 10.01 -5.47
CA SER A 430 27.00 10.48 -4.75
C SER A 430 26.94 10.08 -3.29
N PHE A 431 28.07 9.69 -2.72
CA PHE A 431 28.19 9.30 -1.32
C PHE A 431 29.47 9.84 -0.69
N GLN A 432 29.44 10.03 0.63
CA GLN A 432 30.62 10.27 1.44
C GLN A 432 30.47 9.61 2.80
N ALA A 433 31.60 9.22 3.41
CA ALA A 433 31.63 8.70 4.77
C ALA A 433 31.33 9.81 5.79
N SER A 434 30.62 9.46 6.86
CA SER A 434 30.57 10.27 8.08
C SER A 434 31.97 10.36 8.69
N SER A 435 32.32 11.52 9.26
CA SER A 435 33.59 11.69 9.97
C SER A 435 33.61 11.02 11.35
N SER A 436 32.45 10.56 11.85
CA SER A 436 32.29 9.82 13.09
C SER A 436 31.64 8.45 12.88
N MET A 437 32.01 7.47 13.70
CA MET A 437 31.46 6.11 13.71
C MET A 437 31.04 5.67 15.12
N VAL A 438 30.12 4.70 15.22
CA VAL A 438 29.78 4.05 16.50
C VAL A 438 30.90 3.10 16.88
N GLY A 439 31.39 3.15 18.12
CA GLY A 439 32.49 2.29 18.59
C GLY A 439 32.09 0.84 18.86
N GLN A 440 30.86 0.60 19.32
CA GLN A 440 30.35 -0.73 19.69
C GLN A 440 28.92 -0.93 19.17
N ARG A 441 28.74 -1.83 18.20
CA ARG A 441 27.42 -2.11 17.59
C ARG A 441 26.53 -3.08 18.36
N GLY A 442 27.08 -3.83 19.33
CA GLY A 442 26.35 -4.80 20.16
C GLY A 442 26.06 -6.16 19.50
N GLY A 443 25.91 -6.22 18.18
CA GLY A 443 25.73 -7.45 17.41
C GLY A 443 26.93 -7.81 16.51
N THR A 444 26.75 -8.82 15.66
CA THR A 444 27.76 -9.38 14.76
C THR A 444 27.45 -9.16 13.28
N THR A 445 26.18 -9.19 12.89
CA THR A 445 25.69 -9.05 11.51
C THR A 445 25.36 -7.61 11.14
N ASN A 446 25.21 -7.33 9.85
CA ASN A 446 24.73 -6.06 9.32
C ASN A 446 23.48 -6.38 8.49
N GLN A 447 22.31 -6.24 9.09
CA GLN A 447 21.07 -6.79 8.51
C GLN A 447 20.31 -5.75 7.68
N GLY A 448 20.21 -4.53 8.19
CA GLY A 448 19.48 -3.47 7.49
C GLY A 448 19.64 -2.11 8.14
N VAL A 449 19.20 -1.08 7.41
CA VAL A 449 19.09 0.30 7.89
C VAL A 449 17.74 0.89 7.51
N ALA A 450 17.22 1.79 8.34
CA ALA A 450 15.94 2.45 8.12
C ALA A 450 15.92 3.83 8.74
N VAL A 451 15.30 4.81 8.10
CA VAL A 451 15.10 6.14 8.71
C VAL A 451 13.69 6.22 9.26
N ASN A 452 13.56 6.58 10.54
CA ASN A 452 12.26 6.86 11.13
C ASN A 452 11.82 8.28 10.71
N PRO A 453 10.70 8.42 9.98
CA PRO A 453 10.25 9.72 9.45
C PRO A 453 9.80 10.70 10.55
N GLN A 454 9.40 10.19 11.72
CA GLN A 454 8.88 10.97 12.82
C GLN A 454 9.98 11.74 13.56
N ASN A 455 11.14 11.11 13.79
CA ASN A 455 12.25 11.71 14.56
C ASN A 455 13.53 11.97 13.73
N ASN A 456 13.57 11.57 12.46
CA ASN A 456 14.73 11.72 11.57
C ASN A 456 16.00 11.05 12.12
N ARG A 457 15.85 9.87 12.71
CA ARG A 457 16.99 9.04 13.14
C ARG A 457 17.17 7.88 12.18
N LEU A 458 18.42 7.62 11.80
CA LEU A 458 18.80 6.40 11.10
C LEU A 458 18.95 5.28 12.12
N TYR A 459 18.24 4.19 11.91
CA TYR A 459 18.34 2.94 12.65
C TYR A 459 19.18 1.96 11.83
N PHE A 460 20.03 1.19 12.49
CA PHE A 460 20.65 0.00 11.93
C PHE A 460 20.39 -1.22 12.81
N ILE A 461 20.34 -2.38 12.16
CA ILE A 461 20.02 -3.67 12.78
C ILE A 461 21.30 -4.52 12.78
N SER A 462 21.63 -5.06 13.95
CA SER A 462 22.76 -5.99 14.11
C SER A 462 22.33 -7.13 15.01
N ASP A 463 21.86 -8.24 14.44
CA ASP A 463 21.17 -9.31 15.20
C ASP A 463 20.00 -8.73 16.03
N ASP A 464 19.93 -9.07 17.32
CA ASP A 464 18.88 -8.69 18.29
C ASP A 464 19.01 -7.25 18.84
N ILE A 465 19.71 -6.33 18.16
CA ILE A 465 19.85 -4.94 18.60
C ILE A 465 19.54 -3.94 17.48
N LEU A 466 18.69 -2.97 17.83
CA LEU A 466 18.42 -1.78 17.02
C LEU A 466 19.21 -0.62 17.61
N THR A 467 20.05 0.02 16.81
CA THR A 467 20.79 1.23 17.22
C THR A 467 20.43 2.39 16.31
N SER A 468 20.24 3.59 16.85
CA SER A 468 19.88 4.78 16.08
C SER A 468 20.68 6.02 16.44
N ILE A 469 20.87 6.89 15.45
CA ILE A 469 21.53 8.21 15.57
C ILE A 469 20.76 9.24 14.71
N PRO A 470 20.64 10.51 15.13
CA PRO A 470 20.04 11.56 14.29
C PRO A 470 20.76 11.70 12.94
N THR A 471 20.01 11.73 11.85
CA THR A 471 20.60 11.78 10.51
C THR A 471 21.45 13.03 10.27
N SER A 472 21.04 14.19 10.80
CA SER A 472 21.81 15.43 10.70
C SER A 472 23.17 15.32 11.38
N GLN A 473 23.24 14.60 12.50
CA GLN A 473 24.50 14.42 13.24
C GLN A 473 25.40 13.35 12.60
N ILE A 474 24.83 12.40 11.85
CA ILE A 474 25.60 11.51 10.97
C ILE A 474 26.23 12.33 9.84
N GLN A 475 25.48 13.27 9.25
CA GLN A 475 25.98 14.10 8.15
C GLN A 475 27.15 15.00 8.59
N ASP A 476 27.00 15.73 9.69
CA ASP A 476 28.06 16.63 10.18
C ASP A 476 29.13 15.92 11.05
N GLY A 477 28.88 14.66 11.43
CA GLY A 477 29.76 13.84 12.27
C GLY A 477 29.82 14.27 13.74
N SER A 478 28.85 15.04 14.23
CA SER A 478 28.87 15.66 15.56
C SER A 478 28.24 14.82 16.68
N PHE A 479 27.68 13.64 16.36
CA PHE A 479 26.99 12.81 17.35
C PHE A 479 27.92 12.39 18.50
N LYS A 480 27.35 12.30 19.70
CA LYS A 480 28.03 11.89 20.93
C LYS A 480 27.43 10.57 21.43
N ALA A 481 28.04 10.00 22.47
CA ALA A 481 27.55 8.77 23.09
C ALA A 481 26.07 8.88 23.54
N SER A 482 25.65 10.06 24.01
CA SER A 482 24.25 10.34 24.41
C SER A 482 23.27 10.37 23.25
N ASP A 483 23.74 10.59 22.02
CA ASP A 483 22.90 10.60 20.82
C ASP A 483 22.73 9.19 20.23
N ILE A 484 23.50 8.20 20.70
CA ILE A 484 23.41 6.81 20.25
C ILE A 484 22.36 6.10 21.11
N HIS A 485 21.19 5.88 20.54
CA HIS A 485 20.14 5.09 21.18
C HIS A 485 20.26 3.63 20.75
N TYR A 486 20.08 2.72 21.69
CA TYR A 486 20.05 1.30 21.44
C TYR A 486 18.92 0.62 22.22
N GLN A 487 18.27 -0.32 21.54
CA GLN A 487 17.20 -1.20 22.02
C GLN A 487 17.66 -2.62 21.73
N ALA A 488 18.08 -3.33 22.77
CA ALA A 488 18.50 -4.71 22.66
C ALA A 488 17.40 -5.66 23.12
N PHE A 489 17.32 -6.81 22.48
CA PHE A 489 16.34 -7.84 22.75
C PHE A 489 17.05 -9.15 23.11
N ASN A 490 16.30 -10.09 23.68
CA ASN A 490 16.71 -11.48 23.82
C ASN A 490 15.62 -12.35 23.18
N SER A 491 15.35 -12.08 21.91
CA SER A 491 14.24 -12.67 21.17
C SER A 491 14.54 -14.12 20.78
N GLY A 492 15.82 -14.43 20.50
CA GLY A 492 16.20 -15.71 19.91
C GLY A 492 15.71 -15.88 18.47
N ARG A 493 15.42 -14.76 17.81
CA ARG A 493 14.96 -14.65 16.42
C ARG A 493 16.05 -14.01 15.58
N GLU A 494 15.94 -14.19 14.27
CA GLU A 494 16.79 -13.52 13.29
C GLU A 494 16.06 -12.27 12.81
N PHE A 495 16.54 -11.08 13.16
CA PHE A 495 16.00 -9.83 12.62
C PHE A 495 16.64 -9.55 11.26
N GLU A 496 15.82 -9.30 10.26
CA GLU A 496 16.30 -9.08 8.88
C GLU A 496 16.15 -7.62 8.46
N SER A 497 15.02 -7.00 8.78
CA SER A 497 14.71 -5.67 8.25
C SER A 497 13.77 -4.89 9.16
N LEU A 498 13.84 -3.58 9.07
CA LEU A 498 13.04 -2.63 9.84
C LEU A 498 12.49 -1.59 8.88
N ALA A 499 11.21 -1.28 8.99
CA ALA A 499 10.59 -0.16 8.32
C ALA A 499 9.75 0.66 9.30
N PHE A 500 9.29 1.83 8.88
CA PHE A 500 8.52 2.73 9.73
C PHE A 500 7.26 3.20 9.02
N ASP A 501 6.16 3.28 9.76
CA ASP A 501 5.03 4.11 9.34
C ASP A 501 5.31 5.60 9.61
N GLN A 502 4.39 6.46 9.18
CA GLN A 502 4.51 7.91 9.35
C GLN A 502 4.43 8.36 10.82
N ASP A 503 3.85 7.53 11.68
CA ASP A 503 3.72 7.82 13.12
C ASP A 503 4.96 7.36 13.91
N GLY A 504 5.90 6.68 13.25
CA GLY A 504 7.17 6.23 13.83
C GLY A 504 7.11 4.86 14.49
N TYR A 505 6.03 4.08 14.30
CA TYR A 505 6.01 2.67 14.71
C TYR A 505 6.94 1.86 13.82
N GLY A 506 7.80 1.07 14.46
CA GLY A 506 8.70 0.16 13.77
C GLY A 506 7.98 -1.11 13.34
N TYR A 507 8.27 -1.56 12.13
CA TYR A 507 7.82 -2.81 11.54
C TYR A 507 9.05 -3.69 11.31
N LEU A 508 9.24 -4.68 12.19
CA LEU A 508 10.43 -5.50 12.25
C LEU A 508 10.14 -6.88 11.66
N LEU A 509 10.88 -7.23 10.62
CA LEU A 509 10.82 -8.54 9.98
C LEU A 509 11.78 -9.50 10.67
N ALA A 510 11.27 -10.67 11.06
CA ALA A 510 12.07 -11.75 11.63
C ALA A 510 11.80 -13.10 10.95
N LEU A 511 12.76 -14.03 11.01
CA LEU A 511 12.66 -15.33 10.35
C LEU A 511 12.48 -16.54 11.29
N TRP A 512 12.03 -17.64 10.66
CA TRP A 512 11.90 -19.01 11.17
C TRP A 512 10.86 -19.26 12.28
N PRO A 513 9.55 -19.05 12.08
CA PRO A 513 8.88 -18.73 10.82
C PRO A 513 8.97 -17.24 10.49
N PRO A 514 8.77 -16.85 9.22
CA PRO A 514 8.75 -15.44 8.85
C PRO A 514 7.59 -14.71 9.53
N GLU A 515 7.93 -13.58 10.13
CA GLU A 515 7.09 -12.88 11.08
C GLU A 515 7.30 -11.38 10.94
N LEU A 516 6.21 -10.65 10.71
CA LEU A 516 6.20 -9.20 10.80
C LEU A 516 5.74 -8.80 12.19
N MET A 517 6.58 -8.08 12.92
CA MET A 517 6.25 -7.51 14.22
C MET A 517 6.06 -6.00 14.13
N GLN A 518 5.24 -5.44 14.99
CA GLN A 518 5.04 -4.00 15.15
C GLN A 518 5.45 -3.57 16.56
N SER A 519 6.15 -2.44 16.67
CA SER A 519 6.43 -1.83 17.97
C SER A 519 5.13 -1.41 18.67
N THR A 520 5.09 -1.45 19.99
CA THR A 520 3.89 -1.08 20.78
C THR A 520 3.79 0.42 21.03
N ALA A 521 4.89 1.14 20.83
CA ALA A 521 4.96 2.59 20.79
C ALA A 521 5.89 3.02 19.64
N PRO A 522 5.81 4.27 19.15
CA PRO A 522 6.79 4.80 18.22
C PRO A 522 8.23 4.67 18.76
N LEU A 523 9.19 4.32 17.91
CA LEU A 523 10.59 4.24 18.33
C LEU A 523 11.20 5.65 18.41
N ASN A 524 12.00 5.91 19.46
CA ASN A 524 12.60 7.23 19.74
C ASN A 524 14.12 7.27 19.65
#